data_AF-A0A3N5TY61-F1
#
_entry.id   AF-A0A3N5TY61-F1
#
_cell.length_a   1.000
_cell.length_b   1.000
_cell.length_c   1.000
_cell.angle_alpha   90.00
_cell.angle_beta   90.00
_cell.angle_gamma   90.00
#
_symmetry.space_group_name_H-M   'P 1'
#
loop_
_entity.id
_entity.type
_entity.pdbx_description
1 polymer ?
#
loop_
_entity_poly.entity_id
_entity_poly.type
_entity_poly.pdbx_seq_one_letter_code
_entity_poly.pdbx_strand_id
1 'polypeptide(L)' 'MKSQPLKVHIHGALNLGCQPSEVVEVILQMVVYAGFPAAINALNVAREVFKERGVPVGT' A
#
# COMPACT_ATOMS: atom_id res chain seq x y z
N MET A 1 14.28 1.75 -8.22
CA MET A 1 13.14 2.56 -8.71
C MET A 1 12.62 3.35 -7.51
N LYS A 2 12.72 4.70 -7.51
CA LYS A 2 12.28 5.51 -6.35
C LYS A 2 10.75 5.51 -6.28
N SER A 3 10.17 4.77 -5.34
CA SER A 3 8.71 4.59 -5.16
C SER A 3 7.97 5.81 -4.57
N GLN A 4 8.52 7.01 -4.74
CA GLN A 4 8.07 8.26 -4.14
C GLN A 4 6.59 8.61 -4.43
N PRO A 5 6.05 8.43 -5.65
CA PRO A 5 4.63 8.73 -5.91
C PRO A 5 3.68 7.78 -5.20
N LEU A 6 4.01 6.49 -5.11
CA LEU A 6 3.14 5.49 -4.47
C LEU A 6 2.97 5.76 -2.97
N LYS A 7 4.04 6.15 -2.27
CA LYS A 7 3.96 6.57 -0.86
C LYS A 7 2.96 7.72 -0.65
N VAL A 8 3.04 8.75 -1.49
CA VAL A 8 2.15 9.93 -1.39
C VAL A 8 0.69 9.52 -1.61
N HIS A 9 0.40 8.66 -2.58
CA HIS A 9 -0.97 8.19 -2.82
C HIS A 9 -1.52 7.32 -1.68
N ILE A 10 -0.69 6.47 -1.05
CA ILE A 10 -1.12 5.68 0.12
C ILE A 10 -1.41 6.59 1.32
N HIS A 11 -0.56 7.59 1.59
CA HIS A 11 -0.86 8.61 2.59
C HIS A 11 -2.15 9.37 2.29
N GLY A 12 -2.38 9.72 1.03
CA GLY A 12 -3.61 10.35 0.56
C GLY A 12 -4.84 9.48 0.79
N ALA A 13 -4.79 8.20 0.41
CA ALA A 13 -5.88 7.25 0.63
C ALA A 13 -6.26 7.15 2.11
N LEU A 14 -5.25 7.00 2.99
CA LEU A 14 -5.49 6.95 4.44
C LEU A 14 -6.04 8.27 5.00
N ASN A 15 -5.64 9.43 4.44
CA ASN A 15 -6.19 10.74 4.84
C ASN A 15 -7.68 10.88 4.47
N LEU A 16 -8.11 10.21 3.39
CA LEU A 16 -9.49 10.20 2.95
C LEU A 16 -10.36 9.17 3.71
N GLY A 17 -9.77 8.46 4.68
CA GLY A 17 -10.48 7.48 5.50
C GLY A 17 -10.48 6.06 4.94
N CYS A 18 -9.70 5.78 3.88
CA CYS A 18 -9.51 4.39 3.46
C CYS A 18 -8.85 3.59 4.57
N GLN A 19 -9.35 2.37 4.76
CA GLN A 19 -8.77 1.43 5.70
C GLN A 19 -7.47 0.83 5.13
N PRO A 20 -6.52 0.45 6.00
CA PRO A 20 -5.27 -0.16 5.57
C PRO A 20 -5.48 -1.47 4.82
N SER A 21 -6.51 -2.22 5.20
CA SER A 21 -6.94 -3.46 4.52
C SER A 21 -7.36 -3.21 3.08
N GLU A 22 -8.13 -2.15 2.80
CA GLU A 22 -8.58 -1.80 1.45
C GLU A 22 -7.38 -1.47 0.54
N VAL A 23 -6.38 -0.76 1.08
CA VAL A 23 -5.14 -0.48 0.35
C VAL A 23 -4.40 -1.77 0.02
N VAL A 24 -4.31 -2.71 0.97
CA VAL A 24 -3.68 -4.01 0.76
C VAL A 24 -4.45 -4.85 -0.27
N GLU A 25 -5.77 -4.89 -0.21
CA GLU A 25 -6.63 -5.61 -1.16
C GLU A 25 -6.46 -5.11 -2.60
N VAL A 26 -6.43 -3.78 -2.79
CA VAL A 26 -6.19 -3.21 -4.12
C VAL A 26 -4.81 -3.61 -4.66
N ILE A 27 -3.77 -3.58 -3.82
CA ILE A 27 -2.43 -4.03 -4.21
C ILE A 27 -2.41 -5.54 -4.53
N LEU A 28 -3.12 -6.36 -3.76
CA LEU A 28 -3.24 -7.80 -4.01
C LEU A 28 -3.97 -8.07 -5.34
N GLN A 29 -5.03 -7.32 -5.66
CA GLN A 29 -5.70 -7.43 -6.94
C GLN A 29 -4.75 -7.11 -8.11
N MET A 30 -3.80 -6.20 -7.92
CA MET A 30 -2.79 -5.87 -8.93
C MET A 30 -1.81 -7.01 -9.22
N VAL A 31 -1.76 -8.08 -8.42
CA VAL A 31 -0.98 -9.28 -8.76
C VAL A 31 -1.40 -9.84 -10.12
N VAL A 32 -2.70 -9.82 -10.44
CA VAL A 32 -3.24 -10.35 -11.70
C VAL A 32 -2.92 -9.44 -12.89
N TYR A 33 -2.89 -8.12 -12.68
CA TYR A 33 -2.77 -7.13 -13.77
C TYR A 33 -1.34 -6.64 -14.00
N ALA A 34 -0.53 -6.55 -12.93
CA ALA A 34 0.84 -6.03 -12.94
C ALA A 34 1.89 -7.08 -12.52
N GLY A 35 1.46 -8.27 -12.09
CA GLY A 35 2.32 -9.37 -11.68
C GLY A 35 2.78 -9.31 -10.23
N PHE A 36 3.20 -10.47 -9.70
CA PHE A 36 3.72 -10.62 -8.34
C PHE A 36 4.86 -9.66 -7.99
N PRO A 37 5.89 -9.45 -8.83
CA PRO A 37 7.01 -8.57 -8.47
C PRO A 37 6.59 -7.12 -8.21
N ALA A 38 5.66 -6.59 -9.01
CA ALA A 38 5.17 -5.23 -8.85
C ALA A 38 4.31 -5.10 -7.57
N ALA A 39 3.41 -6.06 -7.33
CA ALA A 39 2.56 -6.07 -6.15
C ALA A 39 3.36 -6.21 -4.84
N ILE A 40 4.38 -7.07 -4.80
CA ILE A 40 5.26 -7.24 -3.62
C ILE A 40 6.02 -5.94 -3.33
N ASN A 41 6.53 -5.27 -4.36
CA ASN A 41 7.19 -3.97 -4.20
C ASN A 41 6.20 -2.92 -3.64
N ALA A 42 4.96 -2.91 -4.11
CA ALA A 42 3.92 -2.01 -3.60
C ALA A 42 3.53 -2.33 -2.15
N LEU A 43 3.40 -3.61 -1.77
CA LEU A 43 3.14 -4.03 -0.39
C LEU A 43 4.25 -3.60 0.57
N ASN A 44 5.52 -3.68 0.14
CA ASN A 44 6.63 -3.19 0.95
C ASN A 44 6.53 -1.69 1.21
N VAL A 45 6.17 -0.91 0.19
CA VAL A 45 5.95 0.53 0.33
C VAL A 45 4.76 0.83 1.24
N ALA A 46 3.65 0.10 1.11
CA ALA A 46 2.49 0.24 1.99
C ALA A 46 2.85 -0.07 3.45
N ARG A 47 3.61 -1.13 3.69
CA ARG A 47 4.10 -1.50 5.03
C ARG A 47 4.96 -0.41 5.67
N GLU A 48 5.83 0.23 4.89
CA GLU A 48 6.61 1.38 5.38
C GLU A 48 5.68 2.53 5.81
N VAL A 49 4.71 2.90 4.97
CA VAL A 49 3.74 3.96 5.28
C VAL A 49 2.89 3.64 6.51
N PHE A 50 2.42 2.39 6.65
CA PHE A 50 1.64 1.97 7.81
C PHE A 50 2.47 2.03 9.09
N LYS A 51 3.74 1.61 9.03
CA LYS A 51 4.67 1.74 10.16
C LYS A 51 4.91 3.20 10.54
N GLU A 52 5.11 4.07 9.55
CA GLU A 52 5.29 5.52 9.75
C GLU A 52 4.08 6.18 10.42
N ARG A 53 2.85 5.70 10.11
CA ARG A 53 1.60 6.22 10.68
C ARG A 53 1.12 5.53 11.96
N GLY A 54 1.82 4.50 12.43
CA GLY A 54 1.36 3.70 13.58
C GLY A 54 0.05 2.96 13.31
N VAL A 55 -0.20 2.62 12.05
CA VAL A 55 -1.45 2.00 11.60
C VAL A 55 -1.32 0.48 11.68
N PRO A 56 -2.16 -0.21 12.48
CA PRO A 56 -2.16 -1.66 12.52
C PRO A 56 -2.76 -2.20 11.21
N VAL A 57 -1.99 -3.01 10.50
CA VAL A 57 -2.57 -3.92 9.50
C VAL A 57 -3.07 -5.11 10.30
N GLY A 58 -4.36 -5.40 10.21
CA GLY A 58 -5.05 -6.40 11.04
C GLY A 58 -4.33 -7.75 11.10
N THR A 59 -4.50 -8.38 12.27
CA THR A 59 -4.10 -9.75 12.62
C THR A 59 -4.85 -10.78 11.78
#